data_AF-A0A7J3NVC6-F1
#
_entry.id   AF-A0A7J3NVC6-F1
#
_cell.length_a   1.000
_cell.length_b   1.000
_cell.length_c   1.000
_cell.angle_alpha   90.00
_cell.angle_beta   90.00
_cell.angle_gamma   90.00
#
_symmetry.space_group_name_H-M   'P 1'
#
loop_
_entity.id
_entity.type
_entity.pdbx_description
1 polymer ?
#
loop_
_entity_poly.entity_id
_entity_poly.type
_entity_poly.pdbx_seq_one_letter_code
_entity_poly.pdbx_strand_id
1 'polypeptide(L)' 'RIFLNRMEEKHPGIKFTVLRSAERIRQALEKIEPKIKLRECASCGEPTTREICQACHLLQIIK' A
#
# COMPACT_ATOMS: atom_id res chain seq x y z
N ARG A 1 4.62 10.77 11.33
CA ARG A 1 4.22 12.15 10.91
C ARG A 1 5.04 13.25 11.60
N ILE A 2 5.12 13.29 12.93
CA ILE A 2 5.81 14.37 13.68
C ILE A 2 7.29 14.51 13.30
N PHE A 3 8.02 13.39 13.25
CA PHE A 3 9.45 13.37 12.89
C PHE A 3 9.73 13.99 11.51
N LEU A 4 9.03 13.53 10.47
CA LEU A 4 9.18 14.07 9.11
C LEU A 4 8.84 15.56 9.01
N ASN A 5 7.85 16.02 9.76
CA ASN A 5 7.50 17.45 9.78
C ASN A 5 8.60 18.30 10.41
N ARG A 6 9.18 17.85 11.54
CA ARG A 6 10.32 18.55 12.17
C ARG A 6 11.55 18.60 11.28
N MET A 7 11.82 17.55 10.51
CA MET A 7 12.94 17.55 9.57
C MET A 7 12.70 18.47 8.37
N GLU A 8 11.49 18.52 7.84
CA GLU A 8 11.11 19.45 6.77
C GLU A 8 11.23 20.91 7.21
N GLU A 9 10.81 21.21 8.44
CA GLU A 9 10.91 22.55 9.03
C GLU A 9 12.37 23.00 9.19
N LYS A 10 13.26 22.08 9.60
CA LYS A 10 14.70 22.35 9.72
C LYS A 10 15.42 22.37 8.38
N HIS A 11 14.97 21.56 7.43
CA HIS A 11 15.57 21.37 6.11
C HIS A 11 14.46 21.23 5.05
N PRO A 12 14.08 22.34 4.38
CA PRO A 12 13.07 22.29 3.33
C PRO A 12 13.45 21.32 2.22
N GLY A 13 12.50 20.47 1.79
CA GLY A 13 12.69 19.47 0.74
C GLY A 13 12.99 18.05 1.21
N ILE A 14 13.04 17.79 2.52
CA ILE A 14 13.25 16.43 3.06
C ILE A 14 12.12 15.47 2.67
N LYS A 15 10.86 15.89 2.75
CA LYS A 15 9.70 15.07 2.33
C LYS A 15 9.79 14.70 0.86
N PHE A 16 10.20 15.65 0.01
CA PHE A 16 10.41 15.40 -1.41
C PHE A 16 11.56 14.41 -1.64
N THR A 17 12.66 14.56 -0.90
CA THR A 17 13.82 13.66 -0.97
C THR A 17 13.47 12.24 -0.52
N VAL A 18 12.68 12.09 0.54
CA VAL A 18 12.16 10.81 1.03
C VAL A 18 11.24 10.17 -0.01
N LEU A 19 10.31 10.93 -0.60
CA LEU A 19 9.42 10.44 -1.66
C LEU A 19 10.22 9.96 -2.87
N ARG A 20 11.19 10.76 -3.35
CA ARG A 20 12.06 10.38 -4.47
C ARG A 20 12.86 9.11 -4.18
N SER A 21 13.32 8.94 -2.94
CA SER A 21 14.03 7.73 -2.51
C SER A 21 13.10 6.52 -2.49
N ALA A 22 11.88 6.66 -1.98
CA ALA A 22 10.87 5.61 -1.98
C ALA A 22 10.51 5.16 -3.40
N GLU A 23 10.39 6.10 -4.35
CA GLU A 23 10.09 5.77 -5.76
C GLU A 23 11.22 4.97 -6.41
N ARG A 24 12.48 5.31 -6.15
CA ARG A 24 13.63 4.53 -6.63
C ARG A 24 13.62 3.10 -6.07
N ILE A 25 13.27 2.95 -4.80
CA ILE A 25 13.13 1.63 -4.16
C ILE A 25 11.97 0.86 -4.81
N ARG A 26 10.82 1.51 -5.04
CA ARG A 26 9.65 0.90 -5.69
C ARG A 26 10.02 0.29 -7.05
N GLN A 27 10.74 1.02 -7.88
CA GLN A 27 11.23 0.53 -9.18
C GLN A 27 12.19 -0.67 -9.06
N ALA A 28 13.01 -0.72 -8.01
CA ALA A 28 13.87 -1.86 -7.75
C ALA A 28 13.08 -3.10 -7.31
N LEU A 29 12.00 -2.91 -6.54
CA LEU A 29 11.15 -3.98 -6.02
C LEU A 29 10.23 -4.60 -7.08
N GLU A 30 9.78 -3.84 -8.09
CA GLU A 30 8.97 -4.37 -9.21
C GLU A 30 9.62 -5.58 -9.91
N LYS A 31 10.96 -5.68 -9.88
CA LYS A 31 11.70 -6.78 -10.50
C LYS A 31 11.65 -8.08 -9.70
N ILE A 32 11.30 -8.00 -8.42
CA ILE A 32 11.39 -9.10 -7.45
C ILE A 32 10.00 -9.53 -6.97
N GLU A 33 8.98 -8.70 -7.20
CA GLU A 33 7.64 -8.95 -6.71
C GLU A 33 6.95 -10.12 -7.46
N PRO A 34 6.42 -11.14 -6.75
CA PRO A 34 5.70 -12.23 -7.40
C PRO A 34 4.45 -11.69 -8.08
N LYS A 35 4.17 -12.16 -9.30
CA LYS A 35 2.93 -11.83 -10.01
C LYS A 35 1.74 -12.44 -9.27
N ILE A 36 1.12 -11.67 -8.38
CA ILE A 36 -0.11 -12.06 -7.71
C ILE A 36 -1.28 -11.86 -8.69
N LYS A 37 -2.08 -12.91 -8.89
CA LYS A 37 -3.30 -12.82 -9.69
C LYS A 37 -4.44 -12.30 -8.81
N LEU A 38 -5.05 -11.20 -9.26
CA LEU A 38 -6.33 -10.75 -8.71
C LEU A 38 -7.46 -11.61 -9.28
N ARG A 39 -8.48 -11.84 -8.45
CA ARG A 39 -9.75 -12.51 -8.78
C ARG A 39 -10.90 -11.70 -8.20
N GLU A 40 -12.12 -12.03 -8.58
CA GLU A 40 -13.32 -11.40 -8.03
C GLU A 40 -13.73 -12.03 -6.69
N CYS A 41 -14.20 -11.20 -5.77
CA CYS A 41 -14.73 -11.64 -4.49
C CYS A 41 -16.05 -12.41 -4.68
N ALA A 42 -16.15 -13.62 -4.13
CA ALA A 42 -17.35 -14.45 -4.23
C ALA A 42 -18.62 -13.81 -3.60
N SER A 43 -18.47 -12.83 -2.71
CA SER A 43 -19.60 -12.18 -2.02
C SER A 43 -20.04 -10.86 -2.64
N CYS A 44 -19.15 -10.09 -3.28
CA CYS A 44 -19.46 -8.74 -3.75
C CYS A 44 -18.90 -8.40 -5.14
N GLY A 45 -18.12 -9.28 -5.77
CA GLY A 45 -17.52 -9.07 -7.09
C GLY A 45 -16.26 -8.19 -7.12
N GLU A 46 -15.90 -7.51 -6.03
CA GLU A 46 -14.72 -6.63 -5.98
C GLU A 46 -13.37 -7.39 -6.11
N PRO A 47 -12.31 -6.77 -6.65
CA PRO A 47 -11.02 -7.43 -6.85
C PRO A 47 -10.34 -7.78 -5.53
N THR A 48 -9.82 -9.00 -5.45
CA THR A 48 -9.13 -9.52 -4.27
C THR A 48 -8.10 -10.58 -4.65
N THR A 49 -7.16 -10.86 -3.75
CA THR A 49 -6.22 -11.98 -3.88
C THR A 49 -6.77 -13.27 -3.25
N ARG A 50 -7.88 -13.18 -2.51
CA ARG A 50 -8.55 -14.27 -1.77
C ARG A 50 -9.87 -14.65 -2.42
N GLU A 51 -10.59 -15.61 -1.84
CA GLU A 51 -11.96 -15.96 -2.27
C GLU A 51 -12.99 -14.91 -1.84
N ILE A 52 -12.87 -14.43 -0.60
CA ILE A 52 -13.68 -13.33 -0.04
C ILE A 52 -12.74 -12.16 0.27
N CYS A 53 -13.11 -10.95 -0.16
CA CYS A 53 -12.29 -9.77 0.07
C CYS A 53 -12.19 -9.43 1.57
N GLN A 54 -11.12 -8.73 1.96
CA GLN A 54 -10.88 -8.37 3.36
C GLN A 54 -12.06 -7.59 3.97
N ALA A 55 -12.72 -6.73 3.17
CA ALA A 55 -13.89 -5.98 3.62
C ALA A 55 -15.08 -6.90 3.97
N CYS A 56 -15.48 -7.80 3.07
CA CYS A 56 -16.54 -8.77 3.32
C CYS A 56 -16.23 -9.70 4.50
N HIS A 57 -14.98 -10.16 4.62
CA HIS A 57 -14.55 -10.98 5.74
C HIS A 57 -14.69 -10.25 7.08
N LEU A 58 -14.29 -8.97 7.15
CA LEU A 58 -14.47 -8.17 8.37
C LEU A 58 -15.95 -7.97 8.72
N LEU A 59 -16.82 -7.76 7.72
CA LEU A 59 -18.27 -7.64 7.93
C LEU A 59 -18.90 -8.93 8.47
N GLN A 60 -18.37 -10.11 8.09
CA GLN A 60 -18.81 -11.39 8.63
C GLN A 60 -18.44 -11.56 10.11
N ILE A 61 -17.31 -11.01 10.55
CA ILE A 61 -16.83 -11.12 11.95
C ILE A 61 -17.59 -10.16 12.89
N ILE A 62 -18.09 -9.04 12.36
CA ILE A 62 -18.80 -8.02 13.15
C ILE A 62 -20.31 -8.34 13.28
N LYS A 63 -20.82 -9.27 12.48
CA LYS A 63 -22.17 -9.83 12.65
C LYS A 63 -22.18 -10.88 13.75
#